data_AF-A0A2E0QSX0-F1
#
_entry.id   AF-A0A2E0QSX0-F1
#
_cell.length_a   1.000
_cell.length_b   1.000
_cell.length_c   1.000
_cell.angle_alpha   90.00
_cell.angle_beta   90.00
_cell.angle_gamma   90.00
#
_symmetry.space_group_name_H-M   'P 1'
#
loop_
_entity.id
_entity.type
_entity.pdbx_description
1 polymer ?
#
loop_
_entity_poly.entity_id
_entity_poly.type
_entity_poly.pdbx_seq_one_letter_code
_entity_poly.pdbx_strand_id
1 'polypeptide(L)' 'MATLTEVQKQADSLSEPDKEELLRHLLNTLPDAPLGPDDEEVARRVEEMESGAVQPISHDQFLAEVGRK' A
#
# COMPACT_ATOMS: atom_id res chain seq x y z
N MET A 1 -6.52 21.24 19.64
CA MET A 1 -5.87 20.37 18.64
C MET A 1 -5.32 19.16 19.38
N ALA A 2 -5.66 17.95 18.94
CA ALA A 2 -5.08 16.74 19.50
C ALA A 2 -3.65 16.56 18.96
N THR A 3 -2.76 15.97 19.75
CA THR A 3 -1.42 15.57 19.30
C THR A 3 -1.50 14.29 18.47
N LEU A 4 -0.52 14.04 17.60
CA LEU A 4 -0.45 12.81 16.81
C LEU A 4 -0.51 11.55 17.71
N THR A 5 0.19 11.58 18.84
CA THR A 5 0.20 10.48 19.81
C THR A 5 -1.18 10.23 20.44
N GLU A 6 -1.98 11.28 20.67
CA GLU A 6 -3.36 11.13 21.16
C GLU A 6 -4.27 10.51 20.11
N VAL A 7 -4.13 10.92 18.84
CA VAL A 7 -4.88 10.33 17.72
C VAL A 7 -4.52 8.86 17.53
N GLN A 8 -3.24 8.50 17.63
CA GLN A 8 -2.79 7.11 17.54
C GLN A 8 -3.41 6.24 18.64
N LYS A 9 -3.38 6.69 19.90
CA LYS A 9 -4.02 5.96 21.01
C LYS A 9 -5.52 5.77 20.83
N GLN A 10 -6.20 6.77 20.27
CA GLN A 10 -7.62 6.67 19.96
C GLN A 10 -7.87 5.64 18.85
N ALA A 11 -7.08 5.68 17.77
CA ALA A 11 -7.16 4.70 16.69
C ALA A 11 -6.88 3.26 17.18
N ASP A 12 -5.91 3.08 18.07
CA ASP A 12 -5.57 1.77 18.65
C ASP A 12 -6.72 1.19 19.50
N SER A 13 -7.55 2.05 20.09
CA SER A 13 -8.71 1.66 20.92
C SER A 13 -9.96 1.30 20.12
N LEU A 14 -9.96 1.53 18.81
CA LEU A 14 -11.09 1.22 17.93
C LEU A 14 -11.27 -0.29 17.74
N SER A 15 -12.50 -0.69 17.41
CA SER A 15 -12.76 -2.04 16.91
C SER A 15 -12.14 -2.24 15.52
N GLU A 16 -11.88 -3.49 15.10
CA GLU A 16 -11.33 -3.75 13.77
C GLU A 16 -12.17 -3.16 12.62
N PRO A 17 -13.52 -3.29 12.60
CA PRO A 17 -14.35 -2.62 11.60
C PRO A 17 -14.17 -1.09 11.57
N ASP A 18 -14.09 -0.45 12.73
CA ASP A 18 -13.93 1.00 12.83
C ASP A 18 -12.53 1.44 12.37
N LYS A 19 -11.50 0.63 12.61
CA LYS A 19 -10.15 0.86 12.09
C LYS A 19 -10.13 0.79 10.57
N GLU A 20 -10.82 -0.17 9.97
CA GLU A 20 -10.94 -0.28 8.51
C GLU A 20 -11.64 0.94 7.92
N GLU A 21 -12.71 1.42 8.55
CA GLU A 21 -13.44 2.61 8.11
C GLU A 21 -12.60 3.89 8.25
N LEU A 22 -11.88 4.05 9.36
CA LEU A 22 -10.94 5.15 9.58
C LEU A 22 -9.83 5.14 8.51
N LEU A 23 -9.26 3.96 8.20
CA LEU A 23 -8.24 3.84 7.17
C LEU A 23 -8.77 4.28 5.80
N ARG A 24 -9.98 3.84 5.40
CA ARG A 24 -10.62 4.26 4.15
C ARG A 24 -10.82 5.77 4.08
N HIS A 25 -11.29 6.38 5.16
CA HIS A 25 -11.47 7.83 5.23
C HIS A 25 -10.13 8.57 5.04
N LEU A 26 -9.07 8.15 5.74
CA LEU A 26 -7.75 8.76 5.62
C LEU A 26 -7.16 8.62 4.22
N LEU A 27 -7.28 7.43 3.60
CA LEU A 27 -6.83 7.21 2.22
C LEU A 27 -7.60 8.07 1.21
N ASN A 28 -8.91 8.25 1.38
CA ASN A 28 -9.71 9.07 0.46
C ASN A 28 -9.45 10.58 0.57
N THR A 29 -8.87 11.03 1.69
CA THR A 29 -8.62 12.45 1.97
C THR A 29 -7.16 12.86 1.77
N LEU A 30 -6.24 11.91 1.65
CA LEU A 30 -4.85 12.19 1.30
C LEU A 30 -4.74 12.49 -0.21
N PRO A 31 -4.22 13.68 -0.62
CA PRO A 31 -4.12 14.07 -2.02
C PRO A 31 -3.22 13.15 -2.86
N ASP A 32 -2.22 12.52 -2.23
CA ASP A 32 -1.30 11.55 -2.84
C ASP A 32 -1.35 10.21 -2.07
N ALA A 33 -2.56 9.77 -1.72
CA ALA A 33 -2.70 8.45 -1.12
C ALA A 33 -2.10 7.38 -2.06
N PRO A 34 -1.39 6.37 -1.54
CA PRO A 34 -0.91 5.26 -2.34
C PRO A 34 -2.10 4.40 -2.79
N LEU A 35 -2.82 4.86 -3.81
CA LEU A 35 -3.99 4.20 -4.39
C LEU A 35 -3.61 3.01 -5.29
N GLY A 36 -2.33 2.66 -5.33
CA GLY A 36 -1.76 1.70 -6.24
C GLY A 36 -1.28 2.34 -7.54
N PRO A 37 -0.81 1.52 -8.49
CA PRO A 37 -0.43 2.00 -9.81
C PRO A 37 -1.66 2.52 -10.58
N ASP A 38 -1.48 3.60 -11.34
CA ASP A 38 -2.49 4.06 -12.30
C ASP A 38 -2.46 3.20 -13.58
N ASP A 39 -3.43 3.42 -14.48
CA ASP A 39 -3.56 2.65 -15.71
C ASP A 39 -2.32 2.79 -16.62
N GLU A 40 -1.66 3.96 -16.61
CA GLU A 40 -0.45 4.21 -17.39
C GLU A 40 0.74 3.42 -16.86
N GLU A 41 0.93 3.40 -15.54
CA GLU A 41 1.93 2.57 -14.84
C GLU A 41 1.69 1.09 -15.14
N VAL A 42 0.44 0.63 -15.04
CA VAL A 42 0.09 -0.77 -15.35
C VAL A 42 0.47 -1.12 -16.79
N ALA A 43 0.08 -0.29 -17.76
CA ALA A 43 0.40 -0.51 -19.17
C ALA A 43 1.92 -0.57 -19.40
N ARG A 44 2.67 0.37 -18.81
CA ARG A 44 4.13 0.40 -18.92
C ARG A 44 4.78 -0.84 -18.31
N ARG A 45 4.33 -1.29 -17.15
CA ARG A 45 4.86 -2.50 -16.47
C ARG A 45 4.61 -3.76 -17.28
N VAL A 46 3.47 -3.86 -17.96
CA VAL A 46 3.18 -4.97 -18.88
C VAL A 46 4.17 -4.96 -20.05
N GLU A 47 4.41 -3.81 -20.67
CA GLU A 47 5.38 -3.68 -21.77
C GLU A 47 6.81 -4.02 -21.32
N GLU A 48 7.22 -3.54 -20.14
CA GLU A 48 8.54 -3.87 -19.56
C GLU A 48 8.71 -5.39 -19.36
N MET A 49 7.65 -6.09 -18.92
CA MET A 49 7.66 -7.54 -18.76
C MET A 49 7.69 -8.28 -20.10
N GLU A 50 6.89 -7.86 -21.08
CA GLU A 50 6.81 -8.50 -22.41
C GLU A 50 8.08 -8.28 -23.24
N SER A 51 8.69 -7.10 -23.13
CA SER A 51 9.94 -6.76 -23.81
C SER A 51 11.18 -7.43 -23.20
N GLY A 52 11.05 -7.98 -21.99
CA GLY A 52 12.19 -8.51 -21.22
C GLY A 52 13.08 -7.42 -20.62
N ALA A 53 12.61 -6.18 -20.53
CA ALA A 53 13.32 -5.08 -19.86
C ALA A 53 13.46 -5.32 -18.35
N VAL A 54 12.57 -6.13 -17.77
CA VAL A 54 12.64 -6.58 -16.37
C VAL A 54 12.80 -8.10 -16.27
N GLN A 55 13.59 -8.53 -15.28
CA GLN A 55 13.77 -9.95 -14.99
C GLN A 55 12.76 -10.39 -13.91
N PRO A 56 11.86 -11.35 -14.19
CA PRO A 56 10.95 -11.87 -13.17
C PRO A 56 11.73 -12.61 -12.08
N ILE A 57 11.28 -12.47 -10.85
CA ILE A 57 11.78 -13.21 -9.68
C ILE A 57 10.80 -14.32 -9.31
N SER A 58 11.30 -15.40 -8.70
CA SER A 58 10.45 -16.44 -8.13
C SER A 58 9.70 -15.94 -6.90
N HIS A 59 8.64 -16.66 -6.52
CA HIS A 59 7.89 -16.33 -5.30
C HIS A 59 8.79 -16.33 -4.05
N ASP A 60 9.69 -17.32 -3.93
CA ASP A 60 10.63 -17.41 -2.80
C ASP A 60 11.59 -16.23 -2.76
N GLN A 61 12.06 -15.78 -3.93
CA GLN A 61 12.90 -14.57 -4.04
C GLN A 61 12.13 -13.33 -3.62
N PHE A 62 10.87 -13.18 -4.04
CA PHE A 62 10.02 -12.09 -3.61
C PHE A 62 9.84 -12.06 -2.09
N LEU A 63 9.51 -13.21 -1.48
CA LEU A 63 9.35 -13.30 -0.03
C LEU A 63 10.63 -12.88 0.70
N ALA A 64 11.79 -13.37 0.25
CA ALA A 64 13.08 -13.01 0.81
C ALA A 64 13.36 -11.49 0.74
N GLU A 65 13.02 -10.83 -0.37
CA GLU A 65 13.21 -9.38 -0.54
C GLU A 65 12.28 -8.55 0.36
N VAL A 66 11.04 -9.00 0.58
CA VAL A 66 10.07 -8.30 1.45
C VAL A 66 10.16 -8.69 2.92
N GLY A 67 11.20 -9.43 3.32
CA GLY A 67 11.44 -9.84 4.70
C GLY A 67 10.45 -10.86 5.24
N ARG A 68 9.82 -11.65 4.36
CA ARG A 68 8.90 -12.74 4.70
C ARG A 68 9.60 -14.08 4.39
N LYS A 69 9.41 -15.08 5.24
CA LYS A 69 9.94 -16.44 5.04
C LYS A 69 8.80 -17.44 5.09
#